data_AF-A0A7K9RAH6-F1
#
_entry.id   AF-A0A7K9RAH6-F1
#
_cell.length_a   1.000
_cell.length_b   1.000
_cell.length_c   1.000
_cell.angle_alpha   90.00
_cell.angle_beta   90.00
_cell.angle_gamma   90.00
#
_symmetry.space_group_name_H-M   'P 1'
#
loop_
_entity.id
_entity.type
_entity.pdbx_description
1 polymer ?
#
loop_
_entity_poly.entity_id
_entity_poly.type
_entity_poly.pdbx_seq_one_letter_code
_entity_poly.pdbx_strand_id
1 'polypeptide(L)'
;GWCPLSPPGAQTTQLLVEPPWTPAVLWDWVTLTCQGSRTNGATTWYKDGQRWGQKRPDHFTVTESGTYTCDRSGSGLSPPVTVLKDQLVLQVPARTLLEGDMVTLRCRA
;
A
#
# COMPACT_ATOMS: atom_id res chain seq x y z
N GLY A 1 22.28 -10.35 19.03
CA GLY A 1 21.36 -9.26 19.40
C GLY A 1 19.95 -9.74 19.17
N TRP A 2 19.05 -9.57 20.13
CA TRP A 2 17.66 -9.99 20.00
C TRP A 2 16.89 -8.91 19.22
N CYS A 3 16.25 -9.29 18.12
CA CYS A 3 15.23 -8.45 17.49
C CYS A 3 13.97 -8.55 18.35
N PRO A 4 13.44 -7.45 18.91
CA PRO A 4 12.16 -7.52 19.58
C PRO A 4 11.10 -7.84 18.52
N LEU A 5 10.44 -8.98 18.69
CA LEU A 5 9.19 -9.27 18.00
C LEU A 5 8.20 -8.18 18.41
N SER A 6 7.64 -7.47 17.43
CA SER A 6 6.51 -6.57 17.66
C SER A 6 5.43 -7.28 18.48
N PRO A 7 4.78 -6.62 19.46
CA PRO A 7 3.77 -7.27 20.28
C PRO A 7 2.64 -7.82 19.39
N PRO A 8 2.16 -9.06 19.63
CA PRO A 8 0.99 -9.58 18.96
C PRO A 8 -0.22 -8.75 19.39
N GLY A 9 -0.66 -7.83 18.54
CA GLY A 9 -1.84 -6.99 18.82
C GLY A 9 -1.74 -5.51 18.43
N ALA A 10 -0.59 -5.02 17.96
CA ALA A 10 -0.54 -3.70 17.32
C ALA A 10 -1.15 -3.80 15.91
N GLN A 11 -2.46 -3.58 15.79
CA GLN A 11 -3.12 -3.44 14.49
C GLN A 11 -2.62 -2.16 13.82
N THR A 12 -1.53 -2.26 13.05
CA THR A 12 -0.98 -1.14 12.29
C THR A 12 -1.80 -0.92 11.02
N THR A 13 -1.87 0.34 10.57
CA THR A 13 -2.49 0.65 9.29
C THR A 13 -1.67 0.05 8.15
N GLN A 14 -2.30 -0.67 7.24
CA GLN A 14 -1.66 -1.27 6.08
C GLN A 14 -2.35 -0.83 4.80
N LEU A 15 -1.55 -0.64 3.76
CA LEU A 15 -2.03 -0.26 2.44
C LEU A 15 -1.92 -1.46 1.49
N LEU A 16 -3.05 -2.00 1.08
CA LEU A 16 -3.13 -3.09 0.12
C LEU A 16 -3.24 -2.52 -1.29
N VAL A 17 -2.56 -3.15 -2.24
CA VAL A 17 -2.58 -2.79 -3.65
C VAL A 17 -3.18 -3.91 -4.48
N GLU A 18 -4.15 -3.58 -5.31
CA GLU A 18 -4.77 -4.49 -6.27
C GLU A 18 -4.61 -3.92 -7.69
N PRO A 19 -4.01 -4.65 -8.63
CA PRO A 19 -3.41 -5.99 -8.48
C PRO A 19 -2.16 -5.98 -7.57
N PRO A 20 -1.78 -7.12 -6.95
CA PRO A 20 -0.77 -7.20 -5.88
C PRO A 20 0.67 -7.16 -6.41
N TRP A 21 0.99 -6.15 -7.21
CA TRP A 21 2.28 -5.94 -7.85
C TRP A 21 2.95 -4.67 -7.33
N THR A 22 4.26 -4.75 -7.09
CA THR A 22 5.08 -3.60 -6.71
C THR A 22 6.30 -3.47 -7.64
N PRO A 23 6.65 -2.25 -8.12
CA PRO A 23 5.87 -1.04 -7.96
C PRO A 23 4.55 -1.11 -8.74
N ALA A 24 3.53 -0.42 -8.23
CA ALA A 24 2.24 -0.30 -8.90
C ALA A 24 2.40 0.63 -10.12
N VAL A 25 1.65 0.41 -11.19
CA VAL A 25 1.80 1.20 -12.42
C VAL A 25 0.44 1.56 -12.99
N LEU A 26 0.28 2.83 -13.43
CA LEU A 26 -1.00 3.40 -13.86
C LEU A 26 -1.66 2.76 -15.08
N TRP A 27 -0.93 1.98 -15.88
CA TRP A 27 -1.50 1.23 -17.00
C TRP A 27 -2.44 0.12 -16.53
N ASP A 28 -2.29 -0.33 -15.28
CA ASP A 28 -3.21 -1.24 -14.61
C ASP A 28 -4.26 -0.44 -13.83
N TRP A 29 -5.44 -1.04 -13.63
CA TRP A 29 -6.49 -0.48 -12.77
C TRP A 29 -6.10 -0.65 -11.30
N VAL A 30 -5.18 0.20 -10.83
CA VAL A 30 -4.62 0.10 -9.48
C VAL A 30 -5.63 0.62 -8.46
N THR A 31 -6.07 -0.25 -7.56
CA THR A 31 -6.91 0.08 -6.41
C THR A 31 -6.09 -0.05 -5.13
N LEU A 32 -6.08 1.02 -4.34
CA LEU A 32 -5.43 1.05 -3.04
C LEU A 32 -6.50 0.93 -1.95
N THR A 33 -6.31 -0.01 -1.02
CA THR A 33 -7.24 -0.27 0.09
C THR A 33 -6.53 -0.08 1.42
N CYS A 34 -7.04 0.81 2.26
CA CYS A 34 -6.50 1.06 3.59
C CYS A 34 -7.13 0.11 4.63
N GLN A 35 -6.35 -0.89 5.03
CA GLN A 35 -6.71 -1.83 6.08
C GLN A 35 -6.23 -1.33 7.44
N GLY A 36 -7.07 -1.48 8.46
CA GLY A 36 -6.74 -1.17 9.85
C GLY A 36 -7.94 -1.38 10.76
N SER A 37 -7.78 -1.08 12.06
CA SER A 37 -8.83 -1.31 13.05
C SER A 37 -10.15 -0.64 12.67
N ARG A 38 -11.24 -1.40 12.78
CA ARG A 38 -12.61 -1.01 12.35
C ARG A 38 -13.31 -0.12 13.39
N THR A 39 -12.58 0.63 14.20
CA THR A 39 -13.13 1.54 15.20
C THR A 39 -13.69 2.80 14.56
N ASN A 40 -14.76 2.71 13.75
CA ASN A 40 -15.57 3.82 13.21
C ASN A 40 -14.84 5.08 12.69
N GLY A 41 -13.54 4.98 12.42
CA GLY A 41 -12.68 6.11 12.09
C GLY A 41 -12.75 6.45 10.62
N ALA A 42 -12.59 7.72 10.31
CA ALA A 42 -12.36 8.17 8.94
C ALA A 42 -10.94 7.76 8.52
N THR A 43 -10.79 7.32 7.27
CA THR A 43 -9.49 7.08 6.65
C THR A 43 -8.96 8.42 6.12
N THR A 44 -7.75 8.77 6.54
CA THR A 44 -7.02 9.94 6.01
C THR A 44 -6.05 9.45 4.96
N TRP A 45 -6.11 10.05 3.77
CA TRP A 45 -5.25 9.72 2.65
C TRP A 45 -4.22 10.81 2.43
N TYR A 46 -3.00 10.38 2.10
CA TYR A 46 -1.89 11.26 1.78
C TYR A 46 -1.29 10.86 0.44
N LYS A 47 -0.95 11.87 -0.36
CA LYS A 47 -0.23 11.74 -1.63
C LYS A 47 1.02 12.62 -1.56
N ASP A 48 2.18 12.01 -1.77
CA ASP A 48 3.49 12.67 -1.73
C ASP A 48 3.72 13.45 -0.41
N GLY A 49 3.24 12.87 0.70
CA GLY A 49 3.29 13.47 2.04
C GLY A 49 2.22 14.54 2.31
N GLN A 50 1.51 15.02 1.28
CA GLN A 50 0.44 16.00 1.44
C GLN A 50 -0.90 15.30 1.70
N ARG A 51 -1.67 15.84 2.67
CA ARG A 51 -3.03 15.37 2.93
C ARG A 51 -3.90 15.59 1.69
N TRP A 52 -4.33 14.50 1.07
CA TRP A 52 -5.12 14.53 -0.15
C TRP A 52 -6.62 14.57 0.14
N GLY A 53 -7.06 13.96 1.26
CA GLY A 53 -8.44 14.05 1.71
C GLY A 53 -8.78 13.16 2.90
N GLN A 54 -9.95 13.40 3.51
CA GLN A 54 -10.60 12.51 4.48
C GLN A 54 -12.01 12.22 3.99
N LYS A 55 -12.26 11.05 3.37
CA LYS A 55 -13.61 10.49 3.22
C LYS A 55 -13.61 9.08 2.62
N ARG A 56 -14.68 8.35 2.96
CA ARG A 56 -15.06 7.03 2.42
C ARG A 56 -15.09 7.11 0.89
N PRO A 57 -14.42 6.18 0.19
CA PRO A 57 -14.28 4.78 0.58
C PRO A 57 -12.96 4.44 1.31
N ASP A 58 -12.91 3.26 1.93
CA ASP A 58 -11.66 2.67 2.48
C ASP A 58 -10.71 2.21 1.36
N HIS A 59 -11.18 2.25 0.11
CA HIS A 59 -10.42 2.02 -1.10
C HIS A 59 -10.59 3.17 -2.08
N PHE A 60 -9.66 3.35 -2.99
CA PHE A 60 -9.85 4.19 -4.17
C PHE A 60 -8.96 3.71 -5.32
N THR A 61 -9.40 4.00 -6.54
CA THR A 61 -8.61 3.71 -7.75
C THR A 61 -7.69 4.88 -8.05
N VAL A 62 -6.41 4.58 -8.25
CA VAL A 62 -5.37 5.57 -8.47
C VAL A 62 -5.36 5.99 -9.94
N THR A 63 -5.33 7.29 -10.19
CA THR A 63 -5.23 7.88 -11.53
C THR A 63 -3.94 8.66 -11.76
N GLU A 64 -3.19 8.94 -10.69
CA GLU A 64 -1.97 9.73 -10.73
C GLU A 64 -0.78 8.96 -10.14
N SER A 65 0.41 9.16 -10.71
CA SER A 65 1.65 8.65 -10.14
C SER A 65 1.98 9.41 -8.86
N GLY A 66 2.72 8.78 -7.97
CA GLY A 66 3.13 9.35 -6.69
C GLY A 66 3.25 8.30 -5.61
N THR A 67 3.52 8.76 -4.41
CA THR A 67 3.63 7.92 -3.22
C THR A 67 2.41 8.10 -2.34
N TYR A 68 1.70 7.01 -2.08
CA TYR A 68 0.45 7.01 -1.32
C TYR A 68 0.66 6.38 0.05
N THR A 69 0.06 7.00 1.06
CA THR A 69 -0.04 6.46 2.42
C THR A 69 -1.43 6.73 2.98
N CYS A 70 -1.83 5.93 3.97
CA CYS A 70 -3.08 6.15 4.68
C CYS A 70 -2.87 6.08 6.20
N ASP A 71 -3.72 6.78 6.94
CA ASP A 71 -3.83 6.69 8.40
C ASP A 71 -5.29 6.42 8.76
N ARG A 72 -5.48 5.40 9.59
CA ARG A 72 -6.79 5.00 10.10
C ARG A 72 -6.79 5.11 11.62
N SER A 73 -7.65 5.98 12.15
CA SER A 73 -7.95 6.04 13.60
C SER A 73 -6.74 6.21 14.54
N GLY A 74 -5.59 6.72 14.07
CA GLY A 74 -4.41 6.90 14.92
C GLY A 74 -3.60 5.62 15.18
N SER A 75 -3.80 4.55 14.38
CA SER A 75 -2.89 3.39 14.38
C SER A 75 -1.56 3.65 13.67
N GLY A 76 -1.31 4.90 13.28
CA GLY A 76 -0.10 5.34 12.59
C GLY A 76 -0.23 5.27 11.07
N LEU A 77 0.70 5.93 10.38
CA LEU A 77 0.78 5.91 8.92
C LEU A 77 1.12 4.51 8.40
N SER A 78 0.47 4.11 7.32
CA SER A 78 0.83 2.91 6.57
C SER A 78 2.22 3.04 5.96
N PRO A 79 2.90 1.92 5.67
CA PRO A 79 4.02 1.93 4.74
C PRO A 79 3.61 2.57 3.40
N PRO A 80 4.54 3.28 2.74
CA PRO A 80 4.25 3.94 1.46
C PRO A 80 4.11 2.93 0.33
N VAL A 81 3.18 3.21 -0.58
CA VAL A 81 3.06 2.52 -1.87
C VAL A 81 3.34 3.50 -3.00
N THR A 82 4.33 3.19 -3.84
CA THR A 82 4.69 4.00 -4.99
C THR A 82 3.94 3.52 -6.23
N VAL A 83 3.30 4.47 -6.91
CA VAL A 83 2.60 4.27 -8.19
C VAL A 83 3.37 5.01 -9.27
N LEU A 84 3.82 4.28 -10.30
CA LEU A 84 4.64 4.77 -11.39
C LEU A 84 3.82 5.01 -12.67
N LYS A 85 4.37 5.84 -13.54
CA LYS A 85 3.90 6.07 -14.91
C LYS A 85 5.06 5.89 -15.89
N ASP A 86 5.70 4.72 -15.82
CA ASP A 86 6.88 4.38 -16.63
C ASP A 86 6.51 3.41 -17.76
N GLN A 87 7.26 3.47 -18.86
CA GLN A 87 7.05 2.63 -20.05
C GLN A 87 7.56 1.21 -19.92
N LEU A 88 8.41 0.90 -18.94
CA LEU A 88 8.90 -0.46 -18.70
C LEU A 88 9.13 -0.64 -17.21
N VAL A 89 8.48 -1.63 -16.62
CA VAL A 89 8.59 -1.91 -15.18
C VAL A 89 8.71 -3.40 -14.94
N LEU A 90 9.70 -3.79 -14.14
CA LEU A 90 9.78 -5.13 -13.56
C LEU A 90 8.98 -5.13 -12.25
N GLN A 91 7.87 -5.84 -12.26
CA GLN A 91 6.99 -5.99 -11.11
C GLN A 91 7.29 -7.28 -10.35
N VAL A 92 7.22 -7.20 -9.03
CA VAL A 92 7.30 -8.33 -8.10
C VAL A 92 6.03 -8.38 -7.24
N PRO A 93 5.72 -9.52 -6.59
CA PRO A 93 4.57 -9.59 -5.69
C PRO A 93 4.69 -8.61 -4.53
N ALA A 94 3.61 -7.90 -4.21
CA ALA A 94 3.55 -6.90 -3.13
C ALA A 94 3.50 -7.50 -1.70
N ARG A 95 3.63 -8.82 -1.56
CA ARG A 95 3.64 -9.53 -0.28
C ARG A 95 5.06 -9.64 0.27
N THR A 96 5.18 -9.91 1.56
CA THR A 96 6.46 -10.33 2.16
C THR A 96 6.94 -11.62 1.51
N LEU A 97 8.23 -11.66 1.15
CA LEU A 97 8.89 -12.84 0.58
C LEU A 97 9.88 -13.40 1.59
N LEU A 98 9.91 -14.73 1.70
CA LEU A 98 10.78 -15.49 2.59
C LEU A 98 11.66 -16.46 1.80
N GLU A 99 12.69 -17.01 2.46
CA GLU A 99 13.53 -18.04 1.86
C GLU A 99 12.71 -19.27 1.51
N GLY A 100 12.89 -19.78 0.28
CA GLY A 100 12.13 -20.91 -0.26
C GLY A 100 10.83 -20.53 -0.96
N ASP A 101 10.39 -19.26 -0.91
CA ASP A 101 9.21 -18.81 -1.64
C ASP A 101 9.41 -18.88 -3.15
N MET A 102 8.39 -19.37 -3.86
CA MET A 102 8.33 -19.25 -5.32
C MET A 102 7.86 -17.85 -5.71
N VAL A 103 8.68 -17.17 -6.51
CA VAL A 103 8.42 -15.79 -6.95
C VAL A 103 8.20 -15.76 -8.45
N THR A 104 7.09 -15.15 -8.87
CA THR A 104 6.83 -14.85 -10.27
C THR A 104 7.12 -13.38 -10.51
N LEU A 105 8.09 -13.11 -11.38
CA LEU A 105 8.39 -11.75 -11.84
C LEU A 105 7.55 -11.45 -13.08
N ARG A 106 7.16 -10.19 -13.25
CA ARG A 106 6.38 -9.74 -14.41
C ARG A 106 7.05 -8.50 -15.00
N CYS A 107 7.59 -8.64 -16.20
CA CYS A 107 8.04 -7.49 -16.98
C CYS A 107 6.86 -6.96 -17.80
N ARG A 108 6.59 -5.66 -17.72
CA ARG A 108 5.50 -4.99 -18.43
C ARG A 108 6.05 -3.77 -19.15
N ALA A 109 5.71 -3.66 -20.43
CA ALA A 109 5.91 -2.48 -21.27
C ALA A 109 4.57 -1.98 -21.79
#